data_AF-D9WM66-F1
#
_entry.id   AF-D9WM66-F1
#
_cell.length_a   1.000
_cell.length_b   1.000
_cell.length_c   1.000
_cell.angle_alpha   90.00
_cell.angle_beta   90.00
_cell.angle_gamma   90.00
#
_symmetry.space_group_name_H-M   'P 1'
#
loop_
_entity.id
_entity.type
_entity.pdbx_description
1 polymer ?
#
loop_
_entity_poly.entity_id
_entity_poly.type
_entity_poly.pdbx_seq_one_letter_code
_entity_poly.pdbx_strand_id
1 'polypeptide(L)'
;MALTQAEAKFEADPSTKHAAELAAAQKHYDNTVGADVPNNSKLGEDLGEEAARLHMLRQPEFAGAEELTDLPDTPNGAKRFDQLWRTKDGNLLIVEAKGPKADLDWRMGNGRLDQGTKVKQGTIEYVRTIVADMEHRALVSPEDAKYAKEIKDAIKNKTLQYVLVQATENTGTYAGAKLKHFRLF
;
A
#
# COMPACT_ATOMS: atom_id res chain seq x y z
N MET A 1 -5.68 14.88 7.95
CA MET A 1 -7.10 15.23 7.74
C MET A 1 -7.46 16.41 8.64
N ALA A 2 -8.61 17.07 8.44
CA ALA A 2 -9.00 18.24 9.26
C ALA A 2 -9.11 17.90 10.77
N LEU A 3 -9.65 16.71 11.09
CA LEU A 3 -9.72 16.19 12.46
C LEU A 3 -8.33 16.01 13.08
N THR A 4 -7.39 15.35 12.39
CA THR A 4 -5.99 15.19 12.85
C THR A 4 -5.31 16.52 13.18
N GLN A 5 -5.57 17.57 12.38
CA GLN A 5 -4.99 18.89 12.63
C GLN A 5 -5.63 19.56 13.85
N ALA A 6 -6.93 19.36 14.08
CA ALA A 6 -7.62 19.90 15.24
C ALA A 6 -7.20 19.19 16.53
N GLU A 7 -7.03 17.87 16.49
CA GLU A 7 -6.48 17.06 17.60
C GLU A 7 -5.10 17.58 18.00
N ALA A 8 -4.16 17.70 17.04
CA ALA A 8 -2.82 18.18 17.30
C ALA A 8 -2.77 19.62 17.88
N LYS A 9 -3.66 20.50 17.42
CA LYS A 9 -3.78 21.86 17.98
C LYS A 9 -4.29 21.87 19.41
N PHE A 10 -5.29 21.05 19.71
CA PHE A 10 -5.83 20.95 21.07
C PHE A 10 -4.83 20.32 22.04
N GLU A 11 -4.09 19.28 21.62
CA GLU A 11 -3.01 18.69 22.42
C GLU A 11 -1.90 19.71 22.71
N ALA A 12 -1.53 20.53 21.73
CA ALA A 12 -0.52 21.57 21.90
C ALA A 12 -0.99 22.74 22.78
N ASP A 13 -2.27 23.12 22.70
CA ASP A 13 -2.90 24.19 23.48
C ASP A 13 -4.37 23.86 23.79
N PRO A 14 -4.68 23.33 24.99
CA PRO A 14 -6.04 22.94 25.41
C PRO A 14 -6.98 24.11 25.73
N SER A 15 -7.08 25.10 24.85
CA SER A 15 -7.96 26.26 25.02
C SER A 15 -9.40 25.97 24.62
N THR A 16 -10.36 26.75 25.13
CA THR A 16 -11.79 26.66 24.77
C THR A 16 -12.02 26.79 23.26
N LYS A 17 -11.18 27.60 22.59
CA LYS A 17 -11.21 27.77 21.14
C LYS A 17 -10.84 26.46 20.42
N HIS A 18 -9.71 25.85 20.78
CA HIS A 18 -9.28 24.60 20.14
C HIS A 18 -10.21 23.43 20.48
N ALA A 19 -10.82 23.41 21.68
CA ALA A 19 -11.86 22.43 22.01
C ALA A 19 -13.08 22.54 21.08
N ALA A 20 -13.54 23.76 20.78
CA ALA A 20 -14.64 23.99 19.85
C ALA A 20 -14.27 23.62 18.40
N GLU A 21 -13.04 23.93 17.97
CA GLU A 21 -12.52 23.52 16.65
C GLU A 21 -12.45 21.99 16.53
N LEU A 22 -11.96 21.29 17.55
CA LEU A 22 -11.91 19.83 17.61
C LEU A 22 -13.31 19.22 17.56
N ALA A 23 -14.26 19.71 18.36
CA ALA A 23 -15.64 19.22 18.35
C ALA A 23 -16.33 19.42 16.98
N ALA A 24 -16.09 20.56 16.33
CA ALA A 24 -16.62 20.82 14.98
C ALA A 24 -15.99 19.88 13.94
N ALA A 25 -14.68 19.64 14.03
CA ALA A 25 -13.97 18.73 13.13
C ALA A 25 -14.44 17.27 13.33
N GLN A 26 -14.65 16.84 14.57
CA GLN A 26 -15.18 15.51 14.89
C GLN A 26 -16.58 15.33 14.31
N LYS A 27 -17.49 16.27 14.56
CA LYS A 27 -18.85 16.22 14.00
C LYS A 27 -18.86 16.16 12.47
N HIS A 28 -17.98 16.93 11.82
CA HIS A 28 -17.86 16.89 10.36
C HIS A 28 -17.34 15.53 9.87
N TYR A 29 -16.33 14.98 10.55
CA TYR A 29 -15.79 13.66 10.27
C TYR A 29 -16.85 12.57 10.42
N ASP A 30 -17.59 12.55 11.54
CA ASP A 30 -18.65 11.57 11.81
C ASP A 30 -19.75 11.61 10.73
N ASN A 31 -20.11 12.81 10.26
CA ASN A 31 -21.10 12.99 9.20
C ASN A 31 -20.61 12.55 7.81
N THR A 32 -19.29 12.54 7.59
CA THR A 32 -18.68 12.30 6.27
C THR A 32 -18.18 10.86 6.13
N VAL A 33 -17.56 10.34 7.17
CA VAL A 33 -16.90 9.03 7.19
C VAL A 33 -17.70 8.02 8.01
N GLY A 34 -18.32 8.46 9.11
CA GLY A 34 -19.09 7.64 10.04
C GLY A 34 -18.54 7.72 11.46
N ALA A 35 -19.44 7.78 12.45
CA ALA A 35 -19.09 7.96 13.86
C ALA A 35 -18.25 6.81 14.45
N ASP A 36 -18.36 5.60 13.90
CA ASP A 36 -17.65 4.41 14.38
C ASP A 36 -16.36 4.11 13.60
N VAL A 37 -15.94 5.01 12.70
CA VAL A 37 -14.75 4.81 11.85
C VAL A 37 -13.53 5.50 12.47
N PRO A 38 -12.48 4.78 12.88
CA PRO A 38 -11.29 5.39 13.47
C PRO A 38 -10.60 6.38 12.51
N ASN A 39 -10.26 7.57 12.99
CA ASN A 39 -9.48 8.57 12.26
C ASN A 39 -7.98 8.21 12.27
N ASN A 40 -7.59 7.23 11.45
CA ASN A 40 -6.20 6.76 11.36
C ASN A 40 -5.74 6.60 9.89
N SER A 41 -4.51 6.10 9.71
CA SER A 41 -3.90 5.94 8.39
C SER A 41 -4.63 4.95 7.48
N LYS A 42 -5.42 4.02 8.05
CA LYS A 42 -6.09 2.96 7.32
C LYS A 42 -7.06 3.47 6.26
N LEU A 43 -7.73 4.60 6.52
CA LEU A 43 -8.58 5.23 5.51
C LEU A 43 -7.82 5.65 4.25
N GLY A 44 -6.60 6.15 4.42
CA GLY A 44 -5.73 6.52 3.30
C GLY A 44 -5.16 5.31 2.57
N GLU A 45 -4.87 4.24 3.30
CA GLU A 45 -4.43 2.94 2.79
C GLU A 45 -5.56 2.30 1.95
N ASP A 46 -6.76 2.13 2.52
CA ASP A 46 -7.94 1.56 1.84
C ASP A 46 -8.31 2.35 0.57
N LEU A 47 -8.27 3.69 0.65
CA LEU A 47 -8.50 4.55 -0.53
C LEU A 47 -7.43 4.32 -1.61
N GLY A 48 -6.16 4.21 -1.22
CA GLY A 48 -5.05 3.96 -2.13
C GLY A 48 -5.18 2.62 -2.84
N GLU A 49 -5.45 1.56 -2.08
CA GLU A 49 -5.60 0.19 -2.58
C GLU A 49 -6.79 0.05 -3.53
N GLU A 50 -7.96 0.58 -3.17
CA GLU A 50 -9.13 0.49 -4.05
C GLU A 50 -8.97 1.36 -5.29
N ALA A 51 -8.38 2.55 -5.16
CA ALA A 51 -8.05 3.38 -6.31
C ALA A 51 -7.07 2.67 -7.25
N ALA A 52 -6.10 1.93 -6.70
CA ALA A 52 -5.17 1.12 -7.49
C ALA A 52 -5.89 0.01 -8.24
N ARG A 53 -6.72 -0.78 -7.56
CA ARG A 53 -7.50 -1.87 -8.16
C ARG A 53 -8.37 -1.37 -9.33
N LEU A 54 -9.15 -0.30 -9.10
CA LEU A 54 -9.98 0.31 -10.14
C LEU A 54 -9.16 0.88 -11.30
N HIS A 55 -7.98 1.44 -11.01
CA HIS A 55 -7.10 1.97 -12.04
C HIS A 55 -6.54 0.86 -12.92
N MET A 56 -6.00 -0.19 -12.30
CA MET A 56 -5.40 -1.35 -12.98
C MET A 56 -6.39 -1.98 -13.96
N LEU A 57 -7.64 -2.21 -13.54
CA LEU A 57 -8.69 -2.78 -14.39
C LEU A 57 -9.06 -1.89 -15.60
N ARG A 58 -8.75 -0.60 -15.57
CA ARG A 58 -9.08 0.36 -16.64
C ARG A 58 -7.93 0.60 -17.61
N GLN A 59 -6.71 0.16 -17.31
CA GLN A 59 -5.56 0.39 -18.18
C GLN A 59 -5.46 -0.68 -19.27
N PRO A 60 -5.39 -0.30 -20.56
CA PRO A 60 -5.25 -1.26 -21.65
C PRO A 60 -4.03 -2.17 -21.54
N GLU A 61 -2.92 -1.69 -20.97
CA GLU A 61 -1.70 -2.48 -20.80
C GLU A 61 -1.83 -3.61 -19.77
N PHE A 62 -2.81 -3.52 -18.86
CA PHE A 62 -3.13 -4.56 -17.87
C PHE A 62 -4.40 -5.33 -18.23
N ALA A 63 -4.89 -5.22 -19.46
CA ALA A 63 -6.06 -5.97 -19.91
C ALA A 63 -5.84 -7.49 -19.75
N GLY A 64 -6.74 -8.14 -19.00
CA GLY A 64 -6.65 -9.57 -18.67
C GLY A 64 -5.68 -9.90 -17.54
N ALA A 65 -5.14 -8.91 -16.82
CA ALA A 65 -4.46 -9.15 -15.56
C ALA A 65 -5.49 -9.36 -14.43
N GLU A 66 -5.15 -10.25 -13.50
CA GLU A 66 -5.99 -10.61 -12.36
C GLU A 66 -5.22 -10.42 -11.05
N GLU A 67 -5.88 -9.88 -10.04
CA GLU A 67 -5.32 -9.76 -8.69
C GLU A 67 -5.29 -11.14 -8.01
N LEU A 68 -4.19 -11.47 -7.35
CA LEU A 68 -4.03 -12.67 -6.55
C LEU A 68 -4.51 -12.38 -5.12
N THR A 69 -5.78 -12.69 -4.86
CA THR A 69 -6.49 -12.32 -3.62
C THR A 69 -6.22 -13.24 -2.42
N ASP A 70 -5.42 -14.29 -2.60
CA ASP A 70 -4.98 -15.23 -1.55
C ASP A 70 -3.58 -14.88 -0.99
N LEU A 71 -3.09 -13.65 -1.22
CA LEU A 71 -1.87 -13.17 -0.59
C LEU A 71 -2.09 -13.04 0.94
N PRO A 72 -1.30 -13.71 1.80
CA PRO A 72 -1.51 -13.68 3.25
C PRO A 72 -1.50 -12.27 3.84
N ASP A 73 -2.43 -12.04 4.77
CA ASP A 73 -2.42 -10.87 5.64
C ASP A 73 -1.37 -11.03 6.75
N THR A 74 -0.90 -9.89 7.26
CA THR A 74 -0.10 -9.84 8.49
C THR A 74 -0.85 -9.06 9.57
N PRO A 75 -0.60 -9.31 10.87
CA PRO A 75 -1.38 -8.72 11.97
C PRO A 75 -1.47 -7.19 11.96
N ASN A 76 -0.53 -6.50 11.31
CA ASN A 76 -0.48 -5.04 11.22
C ASN A 76 -0.37 -4.54 9.77
N GLY A 77 -0.66 -5.39 8.77
CA GLY A 77 -0.52 -5.04 7.35
C GLY A 77 0.92 -4.79 6.87
N ALA A 78 1.92 -4.84 7.74
CA ALA A 78 3.31 -4.63 7.36
C ALA A 78 3.93 -5.91 6.76
N LYS A 79 5.08 -5.78 6.08
CA LYS A 79 5.88 -6.93 5.58
C LYS A 79 5.17 -7.78 4.53
N ARG A 80 4.35 -7.14 3.72
CA ARG A 80 3.70 -7.66 2.53
C ARG A 80 3.71 -6.59 1.43
N PHE A 81 3.35 -6.98 0.22
CA PHE A 81 2.98 -6.05 -0.84
C PHE A 81 1.52 -5.66 -0.68
N ASP A 82 1.15 -4.45 -1.10
CA ASP A 82 -0.25 -4.01 -1.07
C ASP A 82 -1.09 -4.91 -1.98
N GLN A 83 -0.61 -5.16 -3.21
CA GLN A 83 -1.27 -6.05 -4.16
C GLN A 83 -0.25 -6.82 -5.01
N LEU A 84 -0.62 -8.06 -5.35
CA LEU A 84 0.10 -8.90 -6.31
C LEU A 84 -0.87 -9.33 -7.41
N TRP A 85 -0.46 -9.16 -8.66
CA TRP A 85 -1.26 -9.44 -9.83
C TRP A 85 -0.54 -10.44 -10.74
N ARG A 86 -1.32 -11.17 -11.54
CA ARG A 86 -0.83 -12.01 -12.62
C ARG A 86 -1.32 -11.44 -13.94
N THR A 87 -0.40 -11.13 -14.85
CA THR A 87 -0.74 -10.63 -16.18
C THR A 87 -1.30 -11.77 -17.05
N LYS A 88 -1.97 -11.42 -18.15
CA LYS A 88 -2.45 -12.38 -19.16
C LYS A 88 -1.35 -13.33 -19.68
N ASP A 89 -0.10 -12.87 -19.68
CA ASP A 89 1.07 -13.63 -20.15
C ASP A 89 1.67 -14.50 -19.04
N GLY A 90 1.06 -14.52 -17.85
CA GLY A 90 1.47 -15.30 -16.69
C GLY A 90 2.58 -14.66 -15.84
N ASN A 91 3.01 -13.43 -16.17
CA ASN A 91 4.04 -12.74 -15.39
C ASN A 91 3.45 -12.12 -14.11
N LEU A 92 4.26 -12.06 -13.05
CA LEU A 92 3.87 -11.38 -11.82
C LEU A 92 4.08 -9.87 -11.92
N LEU A 93 3.13 -9.13 -11.35
CA LEU A 93 3.15 -7.68 -11.24
C LEU A 93 2.86 -7.29 -9.79
N ILE A 94 3.81 -6.59 -9.17
CA ILE A 94 3.60 -5.95 -7.87
C ILE A 94 2.97 -4.57 -8.11
N VAL A 95 1.87 -4.30 -7.42
CA VAL A 95 1.23 -2.98 -7.40
C VAL A 95 1.38 -2.43 -6.00
N GLU A 96 2.19 -1.38 -5.86
CA GLU A 96 2.23 -0.56 -4.66
C GLU A 96 1.16 0.52 -4.77
N ALA A 97 0.27 0.57 -3.79
CA ALA A 97 -0.88 1.44 -3.77
C ALA A 97 -0.67 2.57 -2.76
N LYS A 98 -0.86 3.82 -3.19
CA LYS A 98 -0.68 4.99 -2.32
C LYS A 98 -1.89 5.90 -2.38
N GLY A 99 -2.32 6.37 -1.22
CA GLY A 99 -3.23 7.49 -1.11
C GLY A 99 -2.63 8.78 -1.70
N PRO A 100 -3.43 9.83 -1.91
CA PRO A 100 -3.00 11.00 -2.69
C PRO A 100 -1.79 11.77 -2.14
N LYS A 101 -1.56 11.70 -0.83
CA LYS A 101 -0.47 12.38 -0.14
C LYS A 101 0.54 11.42 0.51
N ALA A 102 0.41 10.12 0.22
CA ALA A 102 1.31 9.12 0.78
C ALA A 102 2.58 9.01 -0.07
N ASP A 103 3.71 8.88 0.62
CA ASP A 103 5.03 8.69 0.02
C ASP A 103 5.43 7.22 -0.01
N LEU A 104 6.46 6.91 -0.80
CA LEU A 104 7.13 5.61 -0.77
C LEU A 104 7.97 5.47 0.49
N ASP A 105 7.79 4.37 1.19
CA ASP A 105 8.42 4.08 2.45
C ASP A 105 9.84 3.52 2.30
N TRP A 106 10.61 3.72 3.36
CA TRP A 106 11.90 3.10 3.58
C TRP A 106 11.76 2.00 4.62
N ARG A 107 12.42 0.86 4.38
CA ARG A 107 12.49 -0.24 5.35
C ARG A 107 13.93 -0.68 5.57
N MET A 108 14.16 -1.31 6.71
CA MET A 108 15.41 -2.03 6.94
C MET A 108 15.35 -3.34 6.17
N GLY A 109 16.29 -3.56 5.26
CA GLY A 109 16.43 -4.80 4.54
C GLY A 109 16.77 -5.95 5.49
N ASN A 110 16.17 -7.10 5.24
CA ASN A 110 16.44 -8.35 5.95
C ASN A 110 16.69 -9.53 5.00
N GLY A 111 16.63 -9.29 3.68
CA GLY A 111 17.03 -10.27 2.69
C GLY A 111 18.53 -10.52 2.75
N ARG A 112 18.95 -11.72 2.34
CA ARG A 112 20.37 -12.18 2.40
C ARG A 112 21.38 -11.20 1.79
N LEU A 113 20.97 -10.41 0.78
CA LEU A 113 21.84 -9.45 0.08
C LEU A 113 21.75 -8.02 0.64
N ASP A 114 20.67 -7.69 1.37
CA ASP A 114 20.31 -6.31 1.72
C ASP A 114 20.20 -6.11 3.23
N GLN A 115 20.58 -7.12 4.01
CA GLN A 115 20.45 -7.13 5.45
C GLN A 115 21.17 -5.92 6.09
N GLY A 116 20.43 -5.16 6.91
CA GLY A 116 20.98 -4.00 7.62
C GLY A 116 21.13 -2.74 6.77
N THR A 117 20.63 -2.74 5.53
CA THR A 117 20.60 -1.56 4.66
C THR A 117 19.20 -0.93 4.62
N LYS A 118 19.12 0.39 4.41
CA LYS A 118 17.83 1.04 4.13
C LYS A 118 17.47 0.84 2.66
N VAL A 119 16.35 0.18 2.43
CA VAL A 119 15.80 -0.12 1.09
C VAL A 119 14.50 0.65 0.90
N LYS A 120 14.20 1.04 -0.34
CA LYS A 120 13.01 1.86 -0.66
C LYS A 120 12.01 1.07 -1.47
N GLN A 121 10.72 1.28 -1.22
CA GLN A 121 9.65 0.79 -2.10
C GLN A 121 9.90 1.17 -3.56
N GLY A 122 9.57 0.26 -4.47
CA GLY A 122 9.87 0.38 -5.90
C GLY A 122 11.27 -0.08 -6.32
N THR A 123 12.08 -0.67 -5.43
CA THR A 123 13.38 -1.25 -5.79
C THR A 123 13.42 -2.78 -5.61
N ILE A 124 14.39 -3.43 -6.25
CA ILE A 124 14.53 -4.89 -6.15
C ILE A 124 14.97 -5.33 -4.75
N GLU A 125 15.74 -4.50 -4.03
CA GLU A 125 16.14 -4.70 -2.62
C GLU A 125 14.91 -4.77 -1.71
N TYR A 126 13.92 -3.91 -1.96
CA TYR A 126 12.67 -3.94 -1.22
C TYR A 126 11.88 -5.22 -1.51
N VAL A 127 11.78 -5.64 -2.77
CA VAL A 127 11.13 -6.91 -3.14
C VAL A 127 11.81 -8.08 -2.43
N ARG A 128 13.16 -8.14 -2.43
CA ARG A 128 13.91 -9.20 -1.72
C ARG A 128 13.68 -9.19 -0.21
N THR A 129 13.46 -8.01 0.38
CA THR A 129 13.14 -7.86 1.80
C THR A 129 11.77 -8.48 2.10
N ILE A 130 10.73 -8.14 1.33
CA ILE A 130 9.39 -8.73 1.52
C ILE A 130 9.42 -10.24 1.28
N VAL A 131 10.12 -10.72 0.25
CA VAL A 131 10.28 -12.16 0.00
C VAL A 131 10.94 -12.87 1.18
N ALA A 132 11.97 -12.28 1.81
CA ALA A 132 12.59 -12.87 2.99
C ALA A 132 11.62 -12.94 4.19
N ASP A 133 10.80 -11.90 4.36
CA ASP A 133 9.72 -11.91 5.37
C ASP A 133 8.67 -13.02 5.08
N MET A 134 8.33 -13.28 3.82
CA MET A 134 7.44 -14.37 3.41
C MET A 134 8.09 -15.74 3.67
N GLU A 135 9.37 -15.90 3.33
CA GLU A 135 10.13 -17.14 3.59
C GLU A 135 10.20 -17.46 5.09
N HIS A 136 10.33 -16.45 5.96
CA HIS A 136 10.27 -16.65 7.41
C HIS A 136 8.92 -17.18 7.90
N ARG A 137 7.83 -16.90 7.18
CA ARG A 137 6.47 -17.37 7.50
C ARG A 137 6.09 -18.66 6.78
N ALA A 138 6.90 -19.13 5.82
CA ALA A 138 6.57 -20.25 4.94
C ALA A 138 6.18 -21.56 5.66
N LEU A 139 6.68 -21.78 6.89
CA LEU A 139 6.35 -22.98 7.68
C LEU A 139 4.91 -22.97 8.23
N VAL A 140 4.30 -21.80 8.36
CA VAL A 140 2.95 -21.61 8.93
C VAL A 140 1.97 -20.99 7.93
N SER A 141 2.45 -20.69 6.72
CA SER A 141 1.70 -20.02 5.65
C SER A 141 2.11 -20.62 4.30
N PRO A 142 1.39 -21.65 3.80
CA PRO A 142 1.65 -22.26 2.50
C PRO A 142 1.60 -21.25 1.34
N GLU A 143 0.75 -20.24 1.45
CA GLU A 143 0.60 -19.18 0.46
C GLU A 143 1.80 -18.22 0.47
N ASP A 144 2.37 -17.88 1.64
CA ASP A 144 3.65 -17.15 1.69
C ASP A 144 4.75 -17.98 1.01
N ALA A 145 4.80 -19.30 1.25
CA ALA A 145 5.77 -20.20 0.63
C ALA A 145 5.62 -20.24 -0.90
N LYS A 146 4.38 -20.38 -1.39
CA LYS A 146 4.02 -20.38 -2.82
C LYS A 146 4.47 -19.08 -3.48
N TYR A 147 4.05 -17.93 -2.95
CA TYR A 147 4.31 -16.65 -3.59
C TYR A 147 5.76 -16.19 -3.45
N ALA A 148 6.43 -16.48 -2.33
CA ALA A 148 7.87 -16.26 -2.21
C ALA A 148 8.64 -17.00 -3.31
N LYS A 149 8.26 -18.26 -3.58
CA LYS A 149 8.87 -19.04 -4.65
C LYS A 149 8.60 -18.44 -6.04
N GLU A 150 7.34 -18.14 -6.37
CA GLU A 150 7.02 -17.59 -7.69
C GLU A 150 7.70 -16.24 -7.95
N ILE A 151 7.76 -15.37 -6.93
CA ILE A 151 8.43 -14.06 -7.04
C ILE A 151 9.93 -14.26 -7.24
N LYS A 152 10.59 -15.20 -6.54
CA LYS A 152 12.00 -15.52 -6.77
C LYS A 152 12.27 -16.01 -8.18
N ASP A 153 11.39 -16.86 -8.71
CA ASP A 153 11.49 -17.34 -10.09
C ASP A 153 11.32 -16.18 -11.09
N ALA A 154 10.37 -15.28 -10.86
CA ALA A 154 10.16 -14.08 -11.68
C ALA A 154 11.36 -13.11 -11.63
N ILE A 155 12.01 -12.96 -10.46
CA ILE A 155 13.25 -12.18 -10.31
C ILE A 155 14.38 -12.82 -11.11
N LYS A 156 14.57 -14.15 -10.96
CA LYS A 156 15.61 -14.89 -11.67
C LYS A 156 15.45 -14.79 -13.19
N ASN A 157 14.22 -14.84 -13.67
CA ASN A 157 13.89 -14.77 -15.09
C ASN A 157 13.76 -13.32 -15.60
N LYS A 158 13.91 -12.31 -14.73
CA LYS A 158 13.71 -10.88 -15.03
C LYS A 158 12.33 -10.56 -15.63
N THR A 159 11.30 -11.28 -15.20
CA THR A 159 9.91 -11.09 -15.67
C THR A 159 9.02 -10.36 -14.66
N LEU A 160 9.49 -10.14 -13.43
CA LEU A 160 8.74 -9.42 -12.41
C LEU A 160 8.59 -7.94 -12.79
N GLN A 161 7.35 -7.46 -12.76
CA GLN A 161 7.02 -6.05 -12.93
C GLN A 161 6.69 -5.39 -11.58
N TYR A 162 6.93 -4.08 -11.49
CA TYR A 162 6.58 -3.29 -10.32
C TYR A 162 6.05 -1.94 -10.78
N VAL A 163 4.82 -1.63 -10.40
CA VAL A 163 4.23 -0.30 -10.55
C VAL A 163 3.83 0.32 -9.22
N LEU A 164 3.88 1.65 -9.17
CA LEU A 164 3.17 2.46 -8.18
C LEU A 164 1.88 2.95 -8.83
N VAL A 165 0.77 2.78 -8.12
CA VAL A 165 -0.49 3.45 -8.43
C VAL A 165 -0.86 4.37 -7.28
N GLN A 166 -0.84 5.67 -7.55
CA GLN A 166 -1.11 6.69 -6.55
C GLN A 166 -2.45 7.38 -6.84
N ALA A 167 -3.40 7.28 -5.93
CA ALA A 167 -4.70 7.93 -6.04
C ALA A 167 -4.55 9.45 -6.27
N THR A 168 -5.40 10.04 -7.10
CA THR A 168 -5.44 11.51 -7.25
C THR A 168 -6.35 12.13 -6.19
N GLU A 169 -5.96 13.30 -5.69
CA GLU A 169 -6.79 14.04 -4.74
C GLU A 169 -8.01 14.62 -5.47
N ASN A 170 -9.20 14.37 -4.94
CA ASN A 170 -10.41 15.07 -5.34
C ASN A 170 -11.47 15.09 -4.23
N THR A 171 -12.50 15.90 -4.44
CA THR A 171 -13.65 16.01 -3.53
C THR A 171 -14.82 15.17 -4.06
N GLY A 172 -14.86 13.88 -3.70
CA GLY A 172 -16.12 13.12 -3.66
C GLY A 172 -16.39 12.02 -4.71
N THR A 173 -15.56 11.85 -5.75
CA THR A 173 -15.71 10.74 -6.73
C THR A 173 -14.36 10.06 -6.99
N TYR A 174 -14.25 9.04 -7.83
CA TYR A 174 -12.93 8.55 -8.25
C TYR A 174 -12.36 9.47 -9.35
N ALA A 175 -11.24 10.15 -9.10
CA ALA A 175 -10.57 11.05 -10.06
C ALA A 175 -9.43 10.38 -10.86
N GLY A 176 -9.33 9.05 -10.82
CA GLY A 176 -8.20 8.33 -11.40
C GLY A 176 -7.09 8.06 -10.39
N ALA A 177 -5.97 7.60 -10.92
CA ALA A 177 -4.73 7.44 -10.21
C ALA A 177 -3.58 7.73 -11.19
N LYS A 178 -2.38 8.00 -10.64
CA LYS A 178 -1.15 8.12 -11.40
C LYS A 178 -0.43 6.78 -11.37
N LEU A 179 -0.16 6.23 -12.55
CA LEU A 179 0.65 5.04 -12.72
C LEU A 179 2.12 5.43 -12.93
N LYS A 180 3.03 4.71 -12.27
CA LYS A 180 4.47 4.83 -12.48
C LYS A 180 5.10 3.44 -12.49
N HIS A 181 5.87 3.14 -13.53
CA HIS A 181 6.68 1.91 -13.59
C HIS A 181 8.01 2.12 -12.87
N PHE A 182 8.45 1.09 -12.15
CA PHE A 182 9.82 1.00 -11.67
C PHE A 182 10.63 0.05 -12.56
N ARG A 183 11.90 0.39 -12.74
CA ARG A 183 12.87 -0.49 -13.38
C ARG A 183 13.56 -1.32 -12.30
N LEU A 184 13.32 -2.63 -12.30
CA LEU A 184 13.95 -3.56 -11.34
C LEU A 184 15.25 -4.18 -11.86
N PHE A 185 15.43 -4.28 -13.18
CA PHE A 185 16.55 -4.98 -13.84
C PHE A 185 17.17 -4.16 -14.96
#